data_AF-A0AAV7R0N1-F1
#
_entry.id   AF-A0AAV7R0N1-F1
#
_cell.length_a   1.000
_cell.length_b   1.000
_cell.length_c   1.000
_cell.angle_alpha   90.00
_cell.angle_beta   90.00
_cell.angle_gamma   90.00
#
_symmetry.space_group_name_H-M   'P 1'
#
loop_
_entity.id
_entity.type
_entity.pdbx_description
1 polymer ?
#
loop_
_entity_poly.entity_id
_entity_poly.type
_entity_poly.pdbx_seq_one_letter_code
_entity_poly.pdbx_strand_id
1 'polypeptide(L)'
;MKESIHTYYERLRKAFKEYSGKKAIEPKDMLHFVFRFVERLRPEIGQMIKSHLICWPTKQIDEVLQYAKYCNDEIELKQKKLKEKAMVMQIKAAQTGVQGAFSATVMFQPQILKKNLELLELPYQSTLVQYINDLLNASKTRDECKYDPIALLNHLGKFGHKVSPLKLQYCQ
;
A
#
# COMPACT_ATOMS: atom_id res chain seq x y z
N MET A 1 -1.61 17.26 -3.55
CA MET A 1 -1.07 18.43 -4.27
C MET A 1 0.44 18.22 -4.47
N LYS A 2 0.92 18.19 -5.72
CA LYS A 2 2.34 18.00 -6.09
C LYS A 2 3.09 19.33 -6.29
N GLU A 3 2.52 20.45 -5.85
CA GLU A 3 3.18 21.76 -6.00
C GLU A 3 4.35 21.89 -5.01
N SER A 4 5.44 22.52 -5.46
CA SER A 4 6.58 22.86 -4.60
C SER A 4 6.13 23.84 -3.51
N ILE A 5 6.69 23.71 -2.31
CA ILE A 5 6.38 24.57 -1.15
C ILE A 5 6.59 26.04 -1.50
N HIS A 6 7.63 26.35 -2.29
CA HIS A 6 7.92 27.72 -2.70
C HIS A 6 6.85 28.27 -3.66
N THR A 7 6.40 27.47 -4.62
CA THR A 7 5.31 27.83 -5.54
C THR A 7 4.01 28.07 -4.78
N TYR A 8 3.71 27.21 -3.80
CA TYR A 8 2.56 27.36 -2.92
C TYR A 8 2.62 28.67 -2.11
N TYR A 9 3.78 28.98 -1.54
CA TYR A 9 4.01 30.22 -0.79
C TYR A 9 3.76 31.46 -1.67
N GLU A 10 4.33 31.52 -2.87
CA GLU A 10 4.13 32.67 -3.77
C GLU A 10 2.67 32.81 -4.21
N ARG A 11 1.97 31.70 -4.44
CA ARG A 11 0.53 31.70 -4.74
C ARG A 11 -0.28 32.25 -3.56
N LEU A 12 0.03 31.83 -2.34
CA LEU A 12 -0.64 32.33 -1.13
C LEU A 12 -0.34 33.81 -0.91
N ARG A 13 0.90 34.24 -1.13
CA ARG A 13 1.32 35.65 -1.02
C ARG A 13 0.61 36.52 -2.05
N LYS A 14 0.47 36.07 -3.30
CA LYS A 14 -0.29 36.77 -4.34
C LYS A 14 -1.77 36.90 -3.96
N ALA A 15 -2.40 35.81 -3.54
CA ALA A 15 -3.79 35.83 -3.09
C ALA A 15 -4.00 36.76 -1.89
N PHE A 16 -3.07 36.76 -0.93
CA PHE A 16 -3.14 37.68 0.20
C PHE A 16 -3.12 39.14 -0.25
N LYS A 17 -2.24 39.52 -1.17
CA LYS A 17 -2.17 40.90 -1.69
C LYS A 17 -3.45 41.32 -2.41
N GLU A 18 -4.03 40.41 -3.20
CA GLU A 18 -5.23 40.67 -4.01
C GLU A 18 -6.48 40.84 -3.13
N TYR A 19 -6.69 39.96 -2.16
CA TYR A 19 -7.90 39.96 -1.33
C TYR A 19 -7.82 40.84 -0.07
N SER A 20 -6.62 41.18 0.41
CA SER A 20 -6.46 42.07 1.58
C SER A 20 -6.43 43.55 1.22
N GLY A 21 -6.23 43.90 -0.05
CA GLY A 21 -5.98 45.28 -0.50
C GLY A 21 -4.65 45.87 -0.01
N LYS A 22 -3.80 45.10 0.67
CA LYS A 22 -2.51 45.55 1.20
C LYS A 22 -1.37 45.21 0.23
N LYS A 23 -0.45 46.17 0.04
CA LYS A 23 0.74 46.00 -0.83
C LYS A 23 1.78 45.03 -0.24
N ALA A 24 1.87 44.98 1.09
CA ALA A 24 2.80 44.14 1.83
C ALA A 24 2.11 43.51 3.05
N ILE A 25 2.67 42.40 3.54
CA ILE A 25 2.20 41.75 4.76
C ILE A 25 2.79 42.55 5.93
N GLU A 26 1.95 43.20 6.71
CA GLU A 26 2.38 43.94 7.88
C GLU A 26 2.73 42.97 9.03
N PRO A 27 3.61 43.36 9.98
CA PRO A 27 3.97 42.49 11.11
C PRO A 27 2.77 41.97 11.91
N LYS A 28 1.71 42.78 12.01
CA LYS A 28 0.46 42.41 12.71
C LYS A 28 -0.32 41.28 12.00
N ASP A 29 -0.19 41.17 10.67
CA ASP A 29 -0.89 40.16 9.88
C ASP A 29 -0.02 38.89 9.66
N MET A 30 1.30 38.97 9.94
CA MET A 30 2.24 37.86 9.74
C MET A 30 1.84 36.60 10.49
N LEU A 31 1.35 36.73 11.73
CA LEU A 31 0.91 35.58 12.53
C LEU A 31 -0.23 34.82 11.85
N HIS A 32 -1.27 35.54 11.41
CA HIS A 32 -2.39 34.93 10.69
C HIS A 32 -1.97 34.36 9.35
N PHE A 33 -1.03 35.02 8.66
CA PHE A 33 -0.50 34.54 7.39
C PHE A 33 0.28 33.22 7.55
N VAL A 34 1.22 33.14 8.51
CA VAL A 34 1.97 31.93 8.84
C VAL A 34 1.03 30.80 9.25
N PHE A 35 0.03 31.10 10.08
CA PHE A 35 -0.98 30.13 10.48
C PHE A 35 -1.73 29.55 9.27
N ARG A 36 -2.25 30.42 8.39
CA ARG A 36 -2.96 30.03 7.17
C ARG A 36 -2.08 29.21 6.22
N PHE A 37 -0.79 29.57 6.12
CA PHE A 37 0.18 28.84 5.32
C PHE A 37 0.34 27.39 5.82
N VAL A 38 0.58 27.20 7.12
CA VAL A 38 0.79 25.87 7.69
C VAL A 38 -0.48 25.02 7.68
N GLU A 39 -1.66 25.60 7.89
CA GLU A 39 -2.92 24.84 7.85
C GLU A 39 -3.28 24.29 6.47
N ARG A 40 -2.91 25.00 5.40
CA ARG A 40 -3.19 24.58 4.03
C ARG A 40 -2.04 23.83 3.36
N LEU A 41 -0.92 23.65 4.07
CA LEU A 41 0.11 22.68 3.66
C LEU A 41 -0.45 21.25 3.73
N ARG A 42 0.28 20.32 3.10
CA ARG A 42 0.01 18.89 3.26
C ARG A 42 -0.03 18.52 4.75
N PRO A 43 -1.01 17.71 5.19
CA PRO A 43 -1.25 17.45 6.60
C PRO A 43 -0.02 16.84 7.29
N GLU A 44 0.76 16.02 6.58
CA GLU A 44 1.98 15.40 7.10
C GLU A 44 3.04 16.48 7.44
N ILE A 45 3.26 17.42 6.53
CA ILE A 45 4.21 18.52 6.72
C ILE A 45 3.72 19.48 7.79
N GLY A 46 2.43 19.84 7.75
CA GLY A 46 1.81 20.72 8.74
C GLY A 46 1.90 20.14 10.15
N GLN A 47 1.68 18.84 10.31
CA GLN A 47 1.80 18.16 11.61
C GLN A 47 3.25 18.10 12.09
N MET A 48 4.22 17.86 11.20
CA MET A 48 5.65 17.93 11.55
C MET A 48 6.07 19.32 12.01
N ILE A 49 5.65 20.37 11.32
CA ILE A 49 5.91 21.76 11.73
C ILE A 49 5.29 22.03 13.11
N LYS A 50 4.02 21.66 13.32
CA LYS A 50 3.30 21.90 14.58
C LYS A 50 3.91 21.15 15.77
N SER A 51 4.49 19.97 15.55
CA SER A 51 5.05 19.12 16.61
C SER A 51 6.51 19.42 16.92
N HIS A 52 7.34 19.69 15.90
CA HIS A 52 8.78 19.87 16.08
C HIS A 52 9.20 21.33 16.24
N LEU A 53 8.42 22.29 15.74
CA LEU A 53 8.77 23.70 15.79
C LEU A 53 8.00 24.41 16.91
N ILE A 54 8.71 24.70 18.00
CA ILE A 54 8.17 25.42 19.17
C ILE A 54 7.83 26.86 18.77
N CYS A 55 6.65 27.33 19.20
CA CYS A 55 6.14 28.67 18.89
C CYS A 55 6.16 28.99 17.38
N TRP A 56 5.93 27.99 16.54
CA TRP A 56 5.92 28.15 15.09
C TRP A 56 5.05 29.30 14.54
N PRO A 57 3.90 29.69 15.16
CA PRO A 57 3.09 30.79 14.60
C PRO A 57 3.76 32.17 14.72
N THR A 58 4.67 32.34 15.69
CA THR A 58 5.37 33.60 15.95
C THR A 58 6.74 33.65 15.29
N LYS A 59 7.15 32.59 14.59
CA LYS A 59 8.43 32.51 13.89
C LYS A 59 8.40 33.31 12.60
N GLN A 60 9.58 33.72 12.14
CA GLN A 60 9.71 34.36 10.83
C GLN A 60 9.29 33.39 9.73
N ILE A 61 8.64 33.90 8.68
CA ILE A 61 8.15 33.08 7.58
C ILE A 61 9.29 32.33 6.86
N ASP A 62 10.49 32.93 6.78
CA ASP A 62 11.65 32.31 6.14
C ASP A 62 12.15 31.07 6.90
N GLU A 63 12.15 31.12 8.24
CA GLU A 63 12.47 29.96 9.09
C GLU A 63 11.43 28.85 8.88
N VAL A 64 10.14 29.19 8.83
CA VAL A 64 9.06 28.24 8.60
C VAL A 64 9.14 27.64 7.19
N LEU A 65 9.49 28.43 6.18
CA LEU A 65 9.67 27.98 4.80
C LEU A 65 10.87 27.04 4.66
N GLN A 66 11.98 27.35 5.32
CA GLN A 66 13.17 26.49 5.33
C GLN A 66 12.86 25.16 6.00
N TYR A 67 12.18 25.19 7.15
CA TYR A 67 11.77 23.97 7.85
C TYR A 67 10.78 23.13 7.04
N ALA A 68 9.80 23.78 6.39
CA ALA A 68 8.86 23.09 5.52
C ALA A 68 9.57 22.36 4.36
N LYS A 69 10.58 23.00 3.74
CA LYS A 69 11.41 22.37 2.70
C LYS A 69 12.14 21.14 3.24
N TYR A 70 12.77 21.28 4.40
CA TYR A 70 13.43 20.15 5.07
C TYR A 70 12.46 18.97 5.31
N CYS A 71 11.26 19.24 5.84
CA CYS A 71 10.26 18.19 6.03
C CYS A 71 9.86 17.51 4.72
N ASN A 72 9.73 18.27 3.63
CA ASN A 72 9.43 17.70 2.32
C ASN A 72 10.52 16.74 1.84
N ASP A 73 11.78 17.18 1.89
CA ASP A 73 12.92 16.38 1.43
C ASP A 73 13.05 15.11 2.27
N GLU A 74 12.79 15.19 3.58
CA GLU A 74 12.78 14.03 4.48
C GLU A 74 11.68 13.03 4.11
N ILE A 75 10.47 13.51 3.79
CA ILE A 75 9.35 12.67 3.34
C ILE A 75 9.68 12.04 1.99
N GLU A 76 10.21 12.79 1.03
CA GLU A 76 10.60 12.28 -0.28
C GLU A 76 11.69 11.21 -0.17
N LEU A 77 12.68 11.42 0.70
CA LEU A 77 13.73 10.43 0.97
C LEU A 77 13.15 9.16 1.59
N LYS A 78 12.23 9.29 2.56
CA LYS A 78 11.54 8.15 3.17
C LYS A 78 10.73 7.37 2.12
N GLN A 79 10.02 8.07 1.24
CA GLN A 79 9.27 7.45 0.14
C GLN A 79 10.20 6.74 -0.86
N LYS A 80 11.34 7.36 -1.23
CA LYS A 80 12.32 6.75 -2.12
C LYS A 80 12.92 5.48 -1.52
N LYS A 81 13.37 5.53 -0.27
CA LYS A 81 13.88 4.37 0.47
C LYS A 81 12.83 3.27 0.59
N LEU A 82 11.57 3.62 0.82
CA LEU A 82 10.48 2.65 0.90
C LEU A 82 10.23 1.97 -0.47
N LYS A 83 10.27 2.73 -1.56
CA LYS A 83 10.16 2.19 -2.93
C LYS A 83 11.34 1.27 -3.27
N GLU A 84 12.56 1.68 -2.94
CA GLU A 84 13.76 0.85 -3.12
C GLU A 84 13.66 -0.45 -2.32
N LYS A 85 13.26 -0.37 -1.04
CA LYS A 85 13.03 -1.56 -0.19
C LYS A 85 11.93 -2.46 -0.75
N ALA A 86 10.83 -1.90 -1.24
CA ALA A 86 9.74 -2.65 -1.86
C ALA A 86 10.20 -3.35 -3.16
N MET A 87 11.00 -2.68 -3.99
CA MET A 87 11.58 -3.27 -5.20
C MET A 87 12.53 -4.43 -4.87
N VAL A 88 13.42 -4.26 -3.89
CA VAL A 88 14.31 -5.34 -3.42
C VAL A 88 13.50 -6.50 -2.84
N MET A 89 12.43 -6.23 -2.10
CA MET A 89 11.55 -7.26 -1.55
C MET A 89 10.83 -8.03 -2.67
N GLN A 90 10.40 -7.37 -3.74
CA GLN A 90 9.82 -8.03 -4.92
C GLN A 90 10.82 -8.90 -5.67
N ILE A 91 12.06 -8.43 -5.85
CA ILE A 91 13.14 -9.21 -6.47
C ILE A 91 13.46 -10.45 -5.61
N LYS A 92 13.60 -10.27 -4.29
CA LYS A 92 13.82 -11.39 -3.36
C LYS A 92 12.66 -12.39 -3.40
N ALA A 93 11.42 -11.91 -3.39
CA ALA A 93 10.21 -12.75 -3.49
C ALA A 93 10.08 -13.49 -4.83
N ALA A 94 10.69 -12.99 -5.91
CA ALA A 94 10.77 -13.69 -7.19
C ALA A 94 11.90 -14.74 -7.23
N GLN A 95 12.96 -14.55 -6.43
CA GLN A 95 14.11 -15.44 -6.34
C GLN A 95 13.91 -16.59 -5.33
N THR A 96 13.23 -16.32 -4.22
CA THR A 96 12.76 -17.35 -3.27
C THR A 96 11.29 -17.57 -3.53
N GLY A 97 10.91 -18.69 -4.16
CA GLY A 97 9.51 -19.03 -4.49
C GLY A 97 8.58 -19.28 -3.29
N VAL A 98 8.61 -18.42 -2.27
CA VAL A 98 7.72 -18.44 -1.10
C VAL A 98 7.38 -16.99 -0.72
N GLN A 99 6.20 -16.52 -1.11
CA GLN A 99 5.70 -15.18 -0.79
C GLN A 99 4.92 -15.17 0.53
N GLY A 100 5.42 -14.41 1.51
CA GLY A 100 4.65 -13.90 2.63
C GLY A 100 4.57 -12.37 2.55
N ALA A 101 3.47 -11.83 2.01
CA ALA A 101 3.20 -10.39 1.99
C ALA A 101 1.68 -10.14 2.10
N PHE A 102 1.24 -9.90 3.34
CA PHE A 102 -0.14 -9.98 3.83
C PHE A 102 -1.17 -8.96 3.28
N SER A 103 -0.94 -8.31 2.13
CA SER A 103 -1.94 -7.40 1.53
C SER A 103 -2.07 -7.48 0.01
N ALA A 104 -1.12 -8.09 -0.71
CA ALA A 104 -1.24 -8.35 -2.15
C ALA A 104 -1.52 -9.84 -2.45
N THR A 105 -1.19 -10.75 -1.53
CA THR A 105 -1.38 -12.20 -1.67
C THR A 105 -2.85 -12.57 -1.98
N VAL A 106 -3.84 -11.87 -1.43
CA VAL A 106 -5.26 -12.25 -1.58
C VAL A 106 -5.77 -12.12 -3.03
N MET A 107 -5.23 -11.18 -3.83
CA MET A 107 -5.70 -10.98 -5.21
C MET A 107 -4.93 -11.80 -6.24
N PHE A 108 -3.64 -12.06 -6.02
CA PHE A 108 -2.82 -12.79 -6.98
C PHE A 108 -2.85 -14.32 -6.79
N GLN A 109 -2.99 -14.80 -5.55
CA GLN A 109 -2.98 -16.24 -5.24
C GLN A 109 -4.12 -17.02 -5.93
N PRO A 110 -5.39 -16.54 -5.93
CA PRO A 110 -6.49 -17.30 -6.52
C PRO A 110 -6.36 -17.46 -8.04
N GLN A 111 -5.85 -16.43 -8.72
CA GLN A 111 -5.67 -16.46 -10.17
C GLN A 111 -4.55 -17.42 -10.59
N ILE A 112 -3.46 -17.46 -9.82
CA ILE A 112 -2.35 -18.40 -10.04
C ILE A 112 -2.81 -19.83 -9.73
N LEU A 113 -3.55 -20.03 -8.63
CA LEU A 113 -4.11 -21.33 -8.30
C LEU A 113 -5.07 -21.84 -9.39
N LYS A 114 -5.95 -20.96 -9.90
CA LYS A 114 -6.87 -21.29 -10.99
C LYS A 114 -6.13 -21.74 -12.25
N LYS A 115 -5.10 -21.01 -12.68
CA LYS A 115 -4.29 -21.39 -13.86
C LYS A 115 -3.58 -22.74 -13.69
N ASN A 116 -3.11 -23.05 -12.48
CA ASN A 116 -2.50 -24.36 -12.21
C ASN A 116 -3.55 -25.48 -12.21
N LEU A 117 -4.77 -25.19 -11.76
CA LEU A 117 -5.92 -26.10 -11.77
C LEU A 117 -6.47 -26.36 -13.17
N GLU A 118 -6.32 -25.43 -14.13
CA GLU A 118 -6.70 -25.65 -15.53
C GLU A 118 -5.90 -26.80 -16.19
N LEU A 119 -4.72 -27.14 -15.64
CA LEU A 119 -3.87 -28.25 -16.11
C LEU A 119 -4.15 -29.57 -15.38
N LEU A 120 -5.10 -29.59 -14.46
CA LEU A 120 -5.42 -30.78 -13.67
C LEU A 120 -6.37 -31.69 -14.44
N GLU A 121 -5.97 -32.94 -14.62
CA GLU A 121 -6.85 -34.01 -15.10
C GLU A 121 -7.22 -34.89 -13.91
N LEU A 122 -8.53 -34.95 -13.61
CA LEU A 122 -9.08 -35.82 -12.57
C LEU A 122 -9.50 -37.16 -13.19
N PRO A 123 -9.03 -38.30 -12.66
CA PRO A 123 -9.26 -39.61 -13.27
C PRO A 123 -10.74 -39.99 -13.35
N TYR A 124 -11.58 -39.51 -12.42
CA TYR A 124 -13.01 -39.82 -12.41
C TYR A 124 -13.92 -38.62 -12.74
N GLN A 125 -13.36 -37.54 -13.30
CA GLN A 125 -14.10 -36.35 -13.75
C GLN A 125 -14.97 -35.68 -12.67
N SER A 126 -14.52 -35.70 -11.40
CA SER A 126 -15.22 -34.99 -10.33
C SER A 126 -15.26 -33.48 -10.56
N THR A 127 -16.27 -32.82 -9.98
CA THR A 127 -16.44 -31.37 -10.09
C THR A 127 -15.58 -30.67 -9.05
N LEU A 128 -14.62 -29.87 -9.50
CA LEU A 128 -13.79 -29.04 -8.64
C LEU A 128 -14.32 -27.60 -8.58
N VAL A 129 -14.59 -27.11 -7.37
CA VAL A 129 -15.00 -25.73 -7.10
C VAL A 129 -13.91 -25.03 -6.30
N GLN A 130 -13.46 -23.87 -6.78
CA GLN A 130 -12.47 -23.05 -6.11
C GLN A 130 -13.11 -21.75 -5.58
N TYR A 131 -12.87 -21.43 -4.31
CA TYR A 131 -13.20 -20.14 -3.71
C TYR A 131 -11.97 -19.54 -3.03
N ILE A 132 -11.31 -18.58 -3.69
CA ILE A 132 -10.07 -17.95 -3.23
C ILE A 132 -8.97 -19.00 -2.96
N ASN A 133 -8.87 -19.48 -1.71
CA ASN A 133 -7.91 -20.48 -1.24
C ASN A 133 -8.55 -21.83 -0.86
N ASP A 134 -9.87 -21.91 -0.85
CA ASP A 134 -10.61 -23.12 -0.50
C ASP A 134 -10.97 -23.90 -1.77
N LEU A 135 -10.85 -25.23 -1.68
CA LEU A 135 -11.13 -26.16 -2.77
C LEU A 135 -12.13 -27.20 -2.30
N LEU A 136 -13.19 -27.40 -3.10
CA LEU A 136 -14.19 -28.43 -2.88
C LEU A 136 -14.19 -29.37 -4.08
N ASN A 137 -13.88 -30.64 -3.85
CA ASN A 137 -14.01 -31.69 -4.85
C ASN A 137 -15.30 -32.48 -4.60
N ALA A 138 -16.22 -32.45 -5.57
CA ALA A 138 -17.51 -33.12 -5.48
C ALA A 138 -17.62 -34.23 -6.54
N SER A 139 -17.82 -35.45 -6.06
CA SER A 139 -17.95 -36.67 -6.89
C SER A 139 -19.34 -37.28 -6.71
N LYS A 140 -19.75 -38.18 -7.63
CA LYS A 140 -21.07 -38.83 -7.55
C LYS A 140 -21.04 -40.07 -6.66
N THR A 141 -19.90 -40.77 -6.61
CA THR A 141 -19.74 -41.97 -5.79
C THR A 141 -18.65 -41.78 -4.73
N ARG A 142 -18.71 -42.59 -3.67
CA ARG A 142 -17.74 -42.56 -2.57
C ARG A 142 -16.34 -42.92 -3.04
N ASP A 143 -16.22 -43.85 -3.97
CA ASP A 143 -14.91 -44.31 -4.47
C ASP A 143 -14.23 -43.21 -5.30
N GLU A 144 -14.97 -42.53 -6.18
CA GLU A 144 -14.48 -41.35 -6.91
C GLU A 144 -14.00 -40.25 -5.95
N CYS A 145 -14.78 -40.01 -4.89
CA CYS A 145 -14.46 -39.03 -3.85
C CYS A 145 -13.23 -39.40 -3.02
N LYS A 146 -12.76 -40.65 -3.08
CA LYS A 146 -11.51 -41.09 -2.43
C LYS A 146 -10.30 -40.91 -3.34
N TYR A 147 -10.43 -41.21 -4.63
CA TYR A 147 -9.30 -41.21 -5.55
C TYR A 147 -9.01 -39.85 -6.18
N ASP A 148 -10.03 -39.08 -6.56
CA ASP A 148 -9.83 -37.78 -7.22
C ASP A 148 -9.13 -36.73 -6.33
N PRO A 149 -9.39 -36.64 -5.00
CA PRO A 149 -8.62 -35.75 -4.14
C PRO A 149 -7.14 -36.11 -4.06
N ILE A 150 -6.75 -37.38 -4.22
CA ILE A 150 -5.34 -37.79 -4.19
C ILE A 150 -4.60 -37.22 -5.41
N ALA A 151 -5.21 -37.34 -6.60
CA ALA A 151 -4.69 -36.73 -7.82
C ALA A 151 -4.57 -35.20 -7.68
N LEU A 152 -5.60 -34.55 -7.14
CA LEU A 152 -5.60 -33.12 -6.85
C LEU A 152 -4.46 -32.72 -5.88
N LEU A 153 -4.29 -33.43 -4.76
CA LEU A 153 -3.26 -33.13 -3.76
C LEU A 153 -1.84 -33.31 -4.33
N ASN A 154 -1.61 -34.35 -5.12
CA ASN A 154 -0.33 -34.57 -5.79
C ASN A 154 -0.01 -33.45 -6.78
N HIS A 155 -1.01 -33.01 -7.56
CA HIS A 155 -0.87 -31.89 -8.48
C HIS A 155 -0.57 -30.58 -7.75
N LEU A 156 -1.31 -30.28 -6.68
CA LEU A 156 -1.05 -29.10 -5.83
C LEU A 156 0.37 -29.11 -5.26
N GLY A 157 0.83 -30.26 -4.78
CA GLY A 157 2.20 -30.44 -4.29
C GLY A 157 3.26 -30.18 -5.37
N LYS A 158 3.02 -30.63 -6.61
CA LYS A 158 3.92 -30.38 -7.76
C LYS A 158 4.09 -28.89 -8.06
N PHE A 159 3.04 -28.08 -7.88
CA PHE A 159 3.07 -26.62 -8.08
C PHE A 159 3.45 -25.84 -6.81
N GLY A 160 3.86 -26.52 -5.73
CA GLY A 160 4.33 -25.90 -4.49
C GLY A 160 3.21 -25.36 -3.59
N HIS A 161 1.95 -25.69 -3.85
CA HIS A 161 0.83 -25.33 -2.99
C HIS A 161 0.80 -26.23 -1.75
N LYS A 162 0.53 -25.64 -0.59
CA LYS A 162 0.44 -26.36 0.69
C LYS A 162 -1.01 -26.41 1.14
N VAL A 163 -1.46 -27.59 1.53
CA VAL A 163 -2.79 -27.83 2.10
C VAL A 163 -2.63 -28.14 3.59
N SER A 164 -3.55 -27.67 4.42
CA SER A 164 -3.52 -27.92 5.87
C SER A 164 -4.05 -29.33 6.17
N PRO A 165 -3.23 -30.27 6.68
CA PRO A 165 -3.69 -31.62 6.99
C PRO A 165 -4.75 -31.64 8.08
N LEU A 166 -4.66 -30.72 9.04
CA LEU A 166 -5.58 -30.60 10.18
C LEU A 166 -6.97 -30.10 9.80
N LYS A 167 -7.09 -29.35 8.70
CA LYS A 167 -8.36 -28.77 8.23
C LYS A 167 -8.92 -29.51 7.01
N LEU A 168 -8.19 -30.48 6.48
CA LEU A 168 -8.60 -31.24 5.31
C LEU A 168 -9.78 -32.14 5.66
N GLN A 169 -10.88 -32.00 4.91
CA GLN A 169 -12.03 -32.89 5.00
C GLN A 169 -11.92 -33.94 3.90
N TYR A 170 -11.50 -35.15 4.27
CA TYR A 170 -11.33 -36.27 3.36
C TYR A 170 -12.42 -37.32 3.60
N CYS A 171 -12.99 -37.86 2.53
CA CYS A 171 -14.02 -38.89 2.61
C CYS A 171 -13.39 -40.23 3.05
N GLN A 172 -13.65 -40.66 4.29
CA GLN A 172 -13.26 -41.98 4.81
C GLN A 172 -14.22 -43.07 4.31
#